data_AF-A0A9P9IC52-F1
#
_entry.id   AF-A0A9P9IC52-F1
#
_cell.length_a   1.000
_cell.length_b   1.000
_cell.length_c   1.000
_cell.angle_alpha   90.00
_cell.angle_beta   90.00
_cell.angle_gamma   90.00
#
_symmetry.space_group_name_H-M   'P 1'
#
loop_
_entity.id
_entity.type
_entity.pdbx_description
1 polymer ?
#
loop_
_entity_poly.entity_id
_entity_poly.type
_entity_poly.pdbx_seq_one_letter_code
_entity_poly.pdbx_strand_id
1 'polypeptide(L)'
;MDEVIHSERLWQVKVVSRLFISDVSIPRTPDALRAHGITHVLSIVEKSQLPKIPKELSVVHKHFDIADDPLADILGIIGSACDWIESSLDPGAQDITQQNQSTSEEKNQGLQKEETDTKKETGKEPDIDAEEPENREDMEPEPTLKPSKPPQTRVLIHCTQSISRSPAILLAYLMRKLHLSYPSALALARESRPLILPNQGFAEQLLLWRNMGFDAFDSEGNPKALYRRWMAENETMMVGGEEWRGRYRARGMGELAARVGRLRGERLEGRSEGNGNSMGGFDSGE
;
A
#
# COMPACT_ATOMS: atom_id res chain seq x y z
N MET A 1 -20.93 17.20 14.19
CA MET A 1 -20.60 17.85 12.90
C MET A 1 -19.19 17.50 12.44
N ASP A 2 -18.21 17.39 13.35
CA ASP A 2 -16.82 17.11 12.98
C ASP A 2 -16.58 15.71 12.38
N GLU A 3 -17.23 14.64 12.85
CA GLU A 3 -17.07 13.29 12.25
C GLU A 3 -17.48 13.24 10.78
N VAL A 4 -18.53 13.97 10.40
CA VAL A 4 -19.03 14.00 9.01
C VAL A 4 -18.02 14.69 8.10
N ILE A 5 -17.40 15.80 8.56
CA ILE A 5 -16.43 16.58 7.78
C ILE A 5 -15.15 15.78 7.51
N HIS A 6 -14.67 15.00 8.49
CA HIS A 6 -13.45 14.19 8.33
C HIS A 6 -13.71 12.95 7.47
N SER A 7 -14.92 12.37 7.51
CA SER A 7 -15.28 11.22 6.65
C SER A 7 -15.18 11.55 5.15
N GLU A 8 -15.47 12.79 4.75
CA GLU A 8 -15.35 13.22 3.35
C GLU A 8 -13.91 13.46 2.90
N ARG A 9 -12.93 13.41 3.83
CA ARG A 9 -11.50 13.66 3.56
C ARG A 9 -10.61 12.44 3.77
N LEU A 10 -11.21 11.29 4.08
CA LEU A 10 -10.54 10.01 4.27
C LEU A 10 -11.21 8.95 3.39
N TRP A 11 -10.47 8.38 2.44
CA TRP A 11 -10.96 7.35 1.53
C TRP A 11 -10.25 6.03 1.81
N GLN A 12 -11.02 5.00 2.15
CA GLN A 12 -10.48 3.64 2.19
C GLN A 12 -10.19 3.17 0.77
N VAL A 13 -9.00 2.59 0.55
CA VAL A 13 -8.64 1.96 -0.71
C VAL A 13 -9.44 0.66 -0.83
N LYS A 14 -10.40 0.62 -1.77
CA LYS A 14 -11.35 -0.50 -1.90
C LYS A 14 -10.68 -1.86 -2.07
N VAL A 15 -9.59 -1.90 -2.84
CA VAL A 15 -8.87 -3.13 -3.17
C VAL A 15 -7.82 -3.55 -2.11
N VAL A 16 -7.56 -2.72 -1.10
CA VAL A 16 -6.59 -3.02 -0.04
C VAL A 16 -7.21 -2.69 1.31
N SER A 17 -7.61 -3.74 2.04
CA SER A 17 -8.18 -3.58 3.39
C SER A 17 -7.22 -2.81 4.29
N ARG A 18 -7.77 -1.92 5.13
CA ARG A 18 -7.02 -1.15 6.15
C ARG A 18 -6.03 -0.11 5.59
N LEU A 19 -5.98 0.09 4.28
CA LEU A 19 -5.23 1.18 3.64
C LEU A 19 -6.16 2.35 3.32
N PHE A 20 -5.75 3.56 3.69
CA PHE A 20 -6.52 4.78 3.52
C PHE A 20 -5.68 5.85 2.84
N ILE A 21 -6.33 6.73 2.08
CA ILE A 21 -5.75 7.97 1.59
C ILE A 21 -6.50 9.18 2.15
N SER A 22 -5.80 10.27 2.41
CA SER A 22 -6.44 11.53 2.80
C SER A 22 -5.72 12.74 2.22
N ASP A 23 -6.33 13.91 2.39
CA ASP A 23 -5.60 15.19 2.32
C ASP A 23 -4.88 15.47 3.66
N VAL A 24 -4.26 16.64 3.79
CA VAL A 24 -3.45 16.99 4.98
C VAL A 24 -4.28 17.31 6.22
N SER A 25 -5.60 17.47 6.11
CA SER A 25 -6.44 17.80 7.27
C SER A 25 -6.50 16.66 8.28
N ILE A 26 -6.70 15.41 7.84
CA ILE A 26 -6.80 14.24 8.71
C ILE A 26 -5.58 14.07 9.63
N PRO A 27 -4.33 14.01 9.13
CA PRO A 27 -3.17 13.82 10.01
C PRO A 27 -2.84 15.05 10.87
N ARG A 28 -3.46 16.21 10.61
CA ARG A 28 -3.36 17.39 11.49
C ARG A 28 -4.41 17.40 12.60
N THR A 29 -5.37 16.49 12.57
CA THR A 29 -6.44 16.38 13.57
C THR A 29 -6.24 15.08 14.38
N PRO A 30 -5.65 15.15 15.59
CA PRO A 30 -5.46 14.00 16.48
C PRO A 30 -6.72 13.16 16.69
N ASP A 31 -7.86 13.81 16.88
CA ASP A 31 -9.13 13.13 17.11
C ASP A 31 -9.62 12.38 15.88
N ALA A 32 -9.34 12.88 14.66
CA ALA A 32 -9.67 12.17 13.43
C ALA A 32 -8.82 10.90 13.27
N LEU A 33 -7.52 10.98 13.56
CA LEU A 33 -6.65 9.81 13.56
C LEU A 33 -7.14 8.76 14.57
N ARG A 34 -7.50 9.19 15.78
CA ARG A 34 -8.03 8.31 16.85
C ARG A 34 -9.38 7.70 16.46
N ALA A 35 -10.34 8.51 16.00
CA ALA A 35 -11.68 8.06 15.61
C ALA A 35 -11.62 7.03 14.48
N HIS A 36 -10.70 7.22 13.53
CA HIS A 36 -10.46 6.28 12.46
C HIS A 36 -9.41 5.20 12.82
N GLY A 37 -9.02 5.06 14.08
CA GLY A 37 -8.07 4.03 14.53
C GLY A 37 -6.80 3.93 13.69
N ILE A 38 -6.33 5.05 13.12
CA ILE A 38 -5.14 5.08 12.28
C ILE A 38 -3.93 4.86 13.18
N THR A 39 -3.12 3.85 12.87
CA THR A 39 -1.93 3.49 13.66
C THR A 39 -0.63 3.85 12.93
N HIS A 40 -0.69 4.01 11.61
CA HIS A 40 0.46 4.28 10.76
C HIS A 40 0.12 5.42 9.80
N VAL A 41 0.99 6.43 9.74
CA VAL A 41 0.85 7.57 8.81
C VAL A 41 2.09 7.68 7.94
N LEU A 42 1.89 7.73 6.63
CA LEU A 42 2.91 8.02 5.62
C LEU A 42 2.64 9.39 5.00
N SER A 43 3.52 10.35 5.27
CA SER A 43 3.44 11.72 4.75
C SER A 43 4.33 11.90 3.53
N ILE A 44 3.73 12.24 2.39
CA ILE A 44 4.45 12.62 1.16
C ILE A 44 4.23 14.11 0.91
N VAL A 45 4.98 14.92 1.65
CA VAL A 45 4.82 16.39 1.69
C VAL A 45 6.15 17.07 1.90
N GLU A 46 6.24 18.34 1.54
CA GLU A 46 7.39 19.17 1.92
C GLU A 46 7.43 19.34 3.44
N LYS A 47 8.63 19.48 4.03
CA LYS A 47 8.80 19.69 5.49
C LYS A 47 7.91 20.79 6.07
N SER A 48 7.68 21.87 5.34
CA SER A 48 6.81 22.99 5.74
C SER A 48 5.35 22.58 5.94
N GLN A 49 4.93 21.47 5.33
CA GLN A 49 3.56 20.96 5.35
C GLN A 49 3.38 19.76 6.29
N LEU A 50 4.48 19.21 6.84
CA LEU A 50 4.51 18.02 7.69
C LEU A 50 3.57 18.17 8.91
N PRO A 51 2.57 17.29 9.09
CA PRO A 51 1.72 17.31 10.29
C PRO A 51 2.52 17.03 11.57
N LYS A 52 2.15 17.71 12.65
CA LYS A 52 2.66 17.44 14.00
C LYS A 52 1.71 16.46 14.69
N ILE A 53 2.04 15.18 14.66
CA ILE A 53 1.24 14.14 15.30
C ILE A 53 1.66 14.00 16.77
N PRO A 54 0.74 14.15 17.75
CA PRO A 54 1.07 14.00 19.16
C PRO A 54 1.56 12.59 19.50
N LYS A 55 2.59 12.48 20.35
CA LYS A 55 3.23 11.19 20.71
C LYS A 55 2.27 10.27 21.48
N GLU A 56 1.29 10.85 22.15
CA GLU A 56 0.29 10.18 22.97
C GLU A 56 -0.66 9.32 22.14
N LEU A 57 -0.73 9.54 20.82
CA LEU A 57 -1.51 8.70 19.91
C LEU A 57 -0.78 7.39 19.55
N SER A 58 0.52 7.27 19.86
CA SER A 58 1.35 6.12 19.49
C SER A 58 1.29 5.77 17.99
N VAL A 59 1.08 6.78 17.14
CA VAL A 59 1.04 6.62 15.68
C VAL A 59 2.48 6.53 15.15
N VAL A 60 2.76 5.48 14.39
CA VAL A 60 4.03 5.33 13.67
C VAL A 60 3.99 6.23 12.44
N HIS A 61 4.90 7.20 12.38
CA HIS A 61 4.90 8.23 11.34
C HIS A 61 6.17 8.13 10.48
N LYS A 62 6.00 7.90 9.17
CA LYS A 62 7.08 8.00 8.17
C LYS A 62 6.84 9.19 7.25
N HIS A 63 7.92 9.88 6.88
CA HIS A 63 7.86 11.08 6.05
C HIS A 63 8.86 10.98 4.90
N PHE A 64 8.41 11.39 3.71
CA PHE A 64 9.25 11.68 2.55
C PHE A 64 9.06 13.13 2.11
N ASP A 65 10.16 13.88 2.05
CA ASP A 65 10.21 15.30 1.72
C ASP A 65 10.16 15.50 0.19
N ILE A 66 8.95 15.48 -0.37
CA ILE A 66 8.71 15.57 -1.82
C ILE A 66 7.72 16.70 -2.14
N ALA A 67 8.15 17.62 -2.99
CA ALA A 67 7.32 18.66 -3.58
C ALA A 67 6.35 18.07 -4.62
N ASP A 68 5.20 18.72 -4.84
CA ASP A 68 4.28 18.32 -5.92
C ASP A 68 4.74 18.88 -7.27
N ASP A 69 5.95 18.50 -7.66
CA ASP A 69 6.63 19.00 -8.82
C ASP A 69 6.90 17.86 -9.82
N PRO A 70 6.66 18.05 -11.13
CA PRO A 70 6.91 17.03 -12.15
C PRO A 70 8.35 16.50 -12.20
N LEU A 71 9.32 17.32 -11.81
CA LEU A 71 10.74 16.98 -11.81
C LEU A 71 11.21 16.47 -10.44
N ALA A 72 10.34 16.41 -9.43
CA ALA A 72 10.69 15.81 -8.15
C ALA A 72 10.89 14.29 -8.30
N ASP A 73 11.92 13.77 -7.66
CA ASP A 73 12.29 12.35 -7.72
C ASP A 73 11.41 11.51 -6.80
N ILE A 74 10.33 10.97 -7.36
CA ILE A 74 9.48 10.02 -6.64
C ILE A 74 10.00 8.58 -6.81
N LEU A 75 10.71 8.27 -7.90
CA LEU A 75 11.32 6.96 -8.14
C LEU A 75 12.24 6.53 -7.00
N GLY A 76 13.09 7.44 -6.51
CA GLY A 76 14.02 7.17 -5.43
C GLY A 76 13.37 6.75 -4.11
N ILE A 77 12.10 7.12 -3.88
CA ILE A 77 11.39 6.81 -2.63
C ILE A 77 10.34 5.71 -2.78
N ILE A 78 9.91 5.38 -4.00
CA ILE A 78 8.76 4.48 -4.23
C ILE A 78 8.97 3.12 -3.57
N GLY A 79 10.13 2.49 -3.73
CA GLY A 79 10.42 1.18 -3.13
C GLY A 79 10.29 1.21 -1.61
N SER A 80 11.04 2.11 -0.97
CA SER A 80 11.01 2.32 0.49
C SER A 80 9.64 2.73 1.05
N ALA A 81 8.81 3.40 0.25
CA ALA A 81 7.44 3.75 0.62
C ALA A 81 6.51 2.54 0.54
N CYS A 82 6.60 1.77 -0.55
CA CYS A 82 5.80 0.57 -0.73
C CYS A 82 6.15 -0.52 0.29
N ASP A 83 7.44 -0.68 0.63
CA ASP A 83 7.89 -1.64 1.65
C ASP A 83 7.33 -1.26 3.01
N TRP A 84 7.39 0.02 3.35
CA TRP A 84 6.84 0.50 4.61
C TRP A 84 5.31 0.32 4.69
N ILE A 85 4.58 0.53 3.59
CA ILE A 85 3.14 0.26 3.53
C ILE A 85 2.88 -1.23 3.79
N GLU A 86 3.61 -2.14 3.12
CA GLU A 86 3.42 -3.58 3.26
C GLU A 86 3.75 -4.05 4.69
N SER A 87 4.91 -3.67 5.23
CA SER A 87 5.30 -4.01 6.60
C SER A 87 4.34 -3.43 7.64
N SER A 88 3.75 -2.27 7.38
CA SER A 88 2.76 -1.66 8.28
C SER A 88 1.42 -2.38 8.22
N LEU A 89 1.00 -2.86 7.05
CA LEU A 89 -0.25 -3.61 6.88
C LEU A 89 -0.13 -5.02 7.46
N ASP A 90 0.96 -5.73 7.19
CA ASP A 90 1.13 -7.14 7.57
C ASP A 90 2.47 -7.36 8.29
N PRO A 91 2.61 -6.94 9.57
CA PRO A 91 3.86 -7.05 10.32
C PRO A 91 4.38 -8.49 10.45
N GLY A 92 3.50 -9.49 10.43
CA GLY A 92 3.85 -10.91 10.53
C GLY A 92 4.32 -11.58 9.24
N ALA A 93 4.25 -10.91 8.08
CA ALA A 93 4.67 -11.49 6.80
C ALA A 93 6.20 -11.51 6.60
N GLN A 94 6.95 -10.78 7.44
CA GLN A 94 8.41 -10.71 7.32
C GLN A 94 9.13 -11.97 7.84
N ASP A 95 8.54 -12.71 8.79
CA ASP A 95 9.13 -13.95 9.33
C ASP A 95 9.14 -15.11 8.31
N ILE A 96 8.19 -15.15 7.39
CA ILE A 96 8.04 -16.27 6.44
C ILE A 96 9.00 -16.13 5.24
N THR A 97 9.35 -14.89 4.87
CA THR A 97 10.18 -14.64 3.69
C THR A 97 11.66 -14.98 3.95
N GLN A 98 12.15 -14.83 5.18
CA GLN A 98 13.51 -15.25 5.54
C GLN A 98 13.64 -16.76 5.73
N GLN A 99 12.59 -17.45 6.20
CA GLN A 99 12.61 -18.92 6.34
C GLN A 99 12.51 -19.66 4.99
N ASN A 100 11.86 -19.06 3.99
CA ASN A 100 11.75 -19.66 2.66
C ASN A 100 12.96 -19.39 1.75
N GLN A 101 13.87 -18.47 2.14
CA GLN A 101 15.17 -18.28 1.46
C GLN A 101 16.25 -19.19 2.06
N SER A 102 16.22 -19.45 3.37
CA SER A 102 17.16 -20.38 4.03
C SER A 102 16.87 -21.86 3.76
N THR A 103 15.61 -22.25 3.53
CA THR A 103 15.25 -23.66 3.23
C THR A 103 15.49 -24.09 1.77
N SER A 104 15.72 -23.15 0.85
CA SER A 104 16.09 -23.45 -0.54
C SER A 104 17.58 -23.62 -0.77
N GLU A 105 18.43 -23.10 0.11
CA GLU A 105 19.90 -23.20 -0.01
C GLU A 105 20.45 -24.45 0.70
N GLU A 106 19.80 -24.96 1.76
CA GLU A 106 20.24 -26.17 2.46
C GLU A 106 19.90 -27.49 1.73
N LYS A 107 18.98 -27.49 0.76
CA LYS A 107 18.59 -28.71 0.01
C LYS A 107 19.47 -29.02 -1.21
N ASN A 108 20.41 -28.15 -1.57
CA ASN A 108 21.29 -28.34 -2.74
C ASN A 108 22.76 -28.67 -2.42
N GLN A 109 23.11 -28.90 -1.15
CA GLN A 109 24.48 -29.29 -0.76
C GLN A 109 24.61 -30.67 -0.10
N GLY A 110 23.55 -31.49 -0.12
CA GLY A 110 23.54 -32.79 0.54
C GLY A 110 23.27 -33.98 -0.39
N LEU A 111 23.89 -34.05 -1.58
CA LEU A 111 23.84 -35.30 -2.36
C LEU A 111 25.07 -35.44 -3.27
N GLN A 112 26.20 -35.88 -2.71
CA GLN A 112 27.13 -36.76 -3.39
C GLN A 112 28.19 -37.33 -2.42
N LYS A 113 28.24 -38.67 -2.40
CA LYS A 113 29.29 -39.58 -1.89
C LYS A 113 29.29 -39.89 -0.40
N GLU A 114 28.87 -41.10 -0.05
CA GLU A 114 29.79 -42.22 0.19
C GLU A 114 29.01 -43.55 0.31
N GLU A 115 29.29 -44.48 -0.60
CA GLU A 115 29.12 -45.92 -0.39
C GLU A 115 30.39 -46.45 0.28
N THR A 116 30.28 -47.27 1.32
CA THR A 116 31.04 -48.52 1.48
C THR A 116 30.55 -49.34 2.69
N ASP A 117 30.17 -50.59 2.39
CA ASP A 117 30.42 -51.87 3.09
C ASP A 117 30.06 -52.14 4.58
N THR A 118 29.03 -53.00 4.71
CA THR A 118 29.05 -54.37 5.27
C THR A 118 29.13 -54.64 6.79
N LYS A 119 28.10 -55.38 7.29
CA LYS A 119 28.01 -56.49 8.29
C LYS A 119 26.79 -56.26 9.22
N LYS A 120 25.65 -56.96 9.06
CA LYS A 120 25.28 -58.36 9.39
C LYS A 120 25.26 -58.68 10.90
N GLU A 121 24.18 -59.38 11.29
CA GLU A 121 23.93 -60.14 12.54
C GLU A 121 23.23 -59.37 13.66
N THR A 122 22.26 -59.88 14.42
CA THR A 122 21.40 -61.09 14.47
C THR A 122 20.40 -60.79 15.61
N GLY A 123 19.21 -61.39 15.60
CA GLY A 123 18.10 -60.96 16.45
C GLY A 123 18.16 -61.31 17.93
N LYS A 124 17.10 -60.89 18.64
CA LYS A 124 16.44 -61.59 19.75
C LYS A 124 15.23 -60.78 20.22
N GLU A 125 14.04 -61.32 20.03
CA GLU A 125 12.92 -61.13 20.96
C GLU A 125 13.30 -61.74 22.31
N PRO A 126 12.76 -61.19 23.41
CA PRO A 126 11.85 -62.05 24.16
C PRO A 126 10.60 -61.34 24.68
N ASP A 127 9.52 -62.14 24.74
CA ASP A 127 8.32 -61.95 25.54
C ASP A 127 8.66 -61.71 27.02
N ILE A 128 8.05 -60.69 27.64
CA ILE A 128 7.82 -60.65 29.09
C ILE A 128 6.46 -60.00 29.35
N ASP A 129 5.76 -60.66 30.26
CA ASP A 129 4.36 -60.55 30.64
C ASP A 129 3.84 -59.18 31.08
N ALA A 130 2.51 -59.09 30.99
CA ALA A 130 1.65 -58.03 31.47
C ALA A 130 1.83 -57.71 32.96
N GLU A 131 1.96 -56.43 33.28
CA GLU A 131 1.45 -55.83 34.51
C GLU A 131 0.96 -54.39 34.20
N GLU A 132 -0.33 -54.15 34.43
CA GLU A 132 -0.88 -52.80 34.54
C GLU A 132 -0.30 -52.10 35.78
N PRO A 133 -0.11 -50.77 35.72
CA PRO A 133 -0.49 -49.99 36.89
C PRO A 133 -1.44 -48.85 36.55
N GLU A 134 -2.46 -48.82 37.41
CA GLU A 134 -3.57 -47.90 37.54
C GLU A 134 -3.14 -46.42 37.74
N ASN A 135 -4.05 -45.54 37.34
CA ASN A 135 -4.23 -44.15 37.79
C ASN A 135 -3.10 -43.15 37.47
N ARG A 136 -3.25 -42.47 36.32
CA ARG A 136 -2.82 -41.08 36.17
C ARG A 136 -4.06 -40.23 35.94
N GLU A 137 -4.27 -39.28 36.84
CA GLU A 137 -5.33 -38.28 36.76
C GLU A 137 -5.24 -37.54 35.41
N ASP A 138 -6.28 -37.63 34.61
CA ASP A 138 -6.46 -36.85 33.39
C ASP A 138 -6.64 -35.38 33.75
N MET A 139 -5.51 -34.67 33.90
CA MET A 139 -5.49 -33.23 33.95
C MET A 139 -5.79 -32.73 32.54
N GLU A 140 -7.06 -32.38 32.28
CA GLU A 140 -7.49 -31.73 31.05
C GLU A 140 -6.51 -30.59 30.70
N PRO A 141 -5.97 -30.52 29.47
CA PRO A 141 -5.10 -29.42 29.11
C PRO A 141 -5.93 -28.12 29.18
N GLU A 142 -5.48 -27.20 30.03
CA GLU A 142 -6.03 -25.85 30.10
C GLU A 142 -6.18 -25.27 28.68
N PRO A 143 -7.27 -24.54 28.38
CA PRO A 143 -7.48 -23.96 27.07
C PRO A 143 -6.35 -22.96 26.81
N THR A 144 -5.35 -23.39 26.06
CA THR A 144 -4.32 -22.51 25.51
C THR A 144 -5.04 -21.46 24.69
N LEU A 145 -5.16 -20.26 25.26
CA LEU A 145 -5.61 -19.06 24.58
C LEU A 145 -4.74 -18.94 23.32
N LYS A 146 -5.32 -19.28 22.17
CA LYS A 146 -4.73 -19.04 20.85
C LYS A 146 -4.20 -17.60 20.87
N PRO A 147 -2.98 -17.35 20.38
CA PRO A 147 -2.44 -16.00 20.37
C PRO A 147 -3.48 -15.08 19.72
N SER A 148 -3.94 -14.09 20.49
CA SER A 148 -4.90 -13.10 20.01
C SER A 148 -4.32 -12.48 18.74
N LYS A 149 -5.16 -12.32 17.71
CA LYS A 149 -4.75 -11.65 16.46
C LYS A 149 -3.98 -10.38 16.83
N PRO A 150 -2.80 -10.13 16.24
CA PRO A 150 -2.08 -8.89 16.49
C PRO A 150 -3.02 -7.70 16.23
N PRO A 151 -2.88 -6.60 16.99
CA PRO A 151 -3.74 -5.44 16.83
C PRO A 151 -3.78 -5.01 15.36
N GLN A 152 -4.98 -4.93 14.81
CA GLN A 152 -5.17 -4.69 13.37
C GLN A 152 -4.67 -3.29 13.03
N THR A 153 -3.59 -3.21 12.26
CA THR A 153 -3.00 -1.94 11.85
C THR A 153 -3.86 -1.27 10.79
N ARG A 154 -3.93 0.07 10.81
CA ARG A 154 -4.59 0.88 9.78
C ARG A 154 -3.62 1.93 9.29
N VAL A 155 -3.37 1.90 7.99
CA VAL A 155 -2.33 2.70 7.33
C VAL A 155 -2.97 3.83 6.56
N LEU A 156 -2.53 5.05 6.85
CA LEU A 156 -2.91 6.25 6.12
C LEU A 156 -1.74 6.75 5.29
N ILE A 157 -1.95 6.94 3.99
CA ILE A 157 -1.00 7.65 3.11
C ILE A 157 -1.61 9.01 2.73
N HIS A 158 -0.85 10.10 2.88
CA HIS A 158 -1.39 11.43 2.59
C HIS A 158 -0.37 12.38 1.97
N CYS A 159 -0.90 13.40 1.28
CA CYS A 159 -0.17 14.58 0.86
C CYS A 159 -1.03 15.82 1.15
N THR A 160 -0.80 16.97 0.49
CA THR A 160 -1.59 18.18 0.74
C THR A 160 -3.05 18.03 0.31
N GLN A 161 -3.30 17.57 -0.92
CA GLN A 161 -4.65 17.54 -1.52
C GLN A 161 -5.17 16.13 -1.81
N SER A 162 -4.33 15.10 -1.67
CA SER A 162 -4.64 13.72 -2.11
C SER A 162 -4.97 13.61 -3.60
N ILE A 163 -4.36 14.43 -4.45
CA ILE A 163 -4.55 14.38 -5.91
C ILE A 163 -3.35 13.73 -6.59
N SER A 164 -2.13 14.18 -6.25
CA SER A 164 -0.92 13.83 -6.98
C SER A 164 0.10 12.99 -6.19
N ARG A 165 0.85 13.59 -5.23
CA ARG A 165 1.93 12.90 -4.48
C ARG A 165 1.55 11.58 -3.80
N SER A 166 0.65 11.59 -2.81
CA SER A 166 0.29 10.35 -2.11
C SER A 166 -0.48 9.37 -3.00
N PRO A 167 -1.34 9.80 -3.95
CA PRO A 167 -1.86 8.87 -4.93
C PRO A 167 -0.80 8.27 -5.86
N ALA A 168 0.28 8.97 -6.20
CA ALA A 168 1.37 8.38 -6.99
C ALA A 168 2.03 7.21 -6.23
N ILE A 169 2.26 7.35 -4.93
CA ILE A 169 2.73 6.24 -4.07
C ILE A 169 1.68 5.12 -3.98
N LEU A 170 0.39 5.46 -3.83
CA LEU A 170 -0.68 4.46 -3.86
C LEU A 170 -0.64 3.63 -5.15
N LEU A 171 -0.53 4.30 -6.30
CA LEU A 171 -0.48 3.66 -7.60
C LEU A 171 0.75 2.76 -7.72
N ALA A 172 1.93 3.24 -7.32
CA ALA A 172 3.14 2.43 -7.32
C ALA A 172 2.97 1.14 -6.49
N TYR A 173 2.35 1.28 -5.32
CA TYR A 173 2.06 0.17 -4.42
C TYR A 173 1.08 -0.83 -5.04
N LEU A 174 -0.05 -0.37 -5.60
CA LEU A 174 -1.02 -1.23 -6.29
C LEU A 174 -0.40 -1.91 -7.52
N MET A 175 0.40 -1.18 -8.29
CA MET A 175 1.14 -1.72 -9.44
C MET A 175 2.07 -2.86 -9.01
N ARG A 176 2.85 -2.66 -7.94
CA ARG A 176 3.75 -3.70 -7.42
C ARG A 176 2.99 -4.88 -6.82
N LYS A 177 2.02 -4.63 -5.94
CA LYS A 177 1.28 -5.66 -5.20
C LYS A 177 0.41 -6.54 -6.09
N LEU A 178 -0.18 -5.95 -7.13
CA LEU A 178 -1.14 -6.63 -8.01
C LEU A 178 -0.59 -6.82 -9.44
N HIS A 179 0.71 -6.54 -9.67
CA HIS A 179 1.36 -6.60 -10.99
C HIS A 179 0.63 -5.83 -12.11
N LEU A 180 0.06 -4.67 -11.78
CA LEU A 180 -0.79 -3.90 -12.68
C LEU A 180 -0.02 -2.94 -13.59
N SER A 181 -0.62 -2.66 -14.74
CA SER A 181 -0.27 -1.49 -15.55
C SER A 181 -0.66 -0.19 -14.83
N TYR A 182 -0.01 0.93 -15.17
CA TYR A 182 -0.38 2.24 -14.63
C TYR A 182 -1.86 2.59 -14.88
N PRO A 183 -2.41 2.44 -16.11
CA PRO A 183 -3.84 2.69 -16.34
C PRO A 183 -4.77 1.83 -15.47
N SER A 184 -4.45 0.55 -15.29
CA SER A 184 -5.24 -0.37 -14.46
C SER A 184 -5.20 0.03 -12.98
N ALA A 185 -4.00 0.32 -12.44
CA ALA A 185 -3.86 0.79 -11.07
C ALA A 185 -4.59 2.12 -10.85
N LEU A 186 -4.54 3.03 -11.84
CA LEU A 186 -5.22 4.31 -11.81
C LEU A 186 -6.74 4.15 -11.79
N ALA A 187 -7.28 3.21 -12.57
CA ALA A 187 -8.71 2.90 -12.55
C ALA A 187 -9.15 2.40 -11.16
N LEU A 188 -8.43 1.42 -10.59
CA LEU A 188 -8.75 0.86 -9.27
C LEU A 188 -8.66 1.90 -8.15
N ALA A 189 -7.61 2.72 -8.15
CA ALA A 189 -7.47 3.78 -7.14
C ALA A 189 -8.62 4.79 -7.22
N ARG A 190 -9.08 5.09 -8.44
CA ARG A 190 -10.19 6.03 -8.69
C ARG A 190 -11.55 5.52 -8.24
N GLU A 191 -11.73 4.21 -8.08
CA GLU A 191 -12.94 3.66 -7.43
C GLU A 191 -13.07 4.10 -5.97
N SER A 192 -11.94 4.38 -5.31
CA SER A 192 -11.89 4.88 -3.93
C SER A 192 -11.96 6.40 -3.89
N ARG A 193 -11.24 7.07 -4.80
CA ARG A 193 -11.24 8.54 -4.93
C ARG A 193 -11.16 8.98 -6.39
N PRO A 194 -12.27 9.44 -7.00
CA PRO A 194 -12.31 9.77 -8.43
C PRO A 194 -11.38 10.91 -8.89
N LEU A 195 -10.92 11.76 -7.97
CA LEU A 195 -10.03 12.90 -8.26
C LEU A 195 -8.53 12.54 -8.28
N ILE A 196 -8.16 11.28 -8.06
CA ILE A 196 -6.75 10.86 -8.18
C ILE A 196 -6.24 11.18 -9.59
N LEU A 197 -5.16 11.95 -9.64
CA LEU A 197 -4.48 12.37 -10.84
C LEU A 197 -3.05 12.80 -10.48
N PRO A 198 -2.08 11.86 -10.44
CA PRO A 198 -0.66 12.21 -10.38
C PRO A 198 -0.31 13.26 -11.40
N ASN A 199 0.60 14.18 -11.03
CA ASN A 199 1.19 15.04 -12.04
C ASN A 199 1.90 14.19 -13.11
N GLN A 200 2.08 14.76 -14.30
CA GLN A 200 2.56 13.99 -15.44
C GLN A 200 3.98 13.45 -15.24
N GLY A 201 4.87 14.18 -14.57
CA GLY A 201 6.22 13.69 -14.28
C GLY A 201 6.21 12.48 -13.34
N PHE A 202 5.31 12.44 -12.36
CA PHE A 202 5.09 11.25 -11.53
C PHE A 202 4.46 10.11 -12.33
N ALA A 203 3.52 10.40 -13.23
CA ALA A 203 2.95 9.37 -14.11
C ALA A 203 4.02 8.71 -15.00
N GLU A 204 4.92 9.51 -15.57
CA GLU A 204 6.06 9.02 -16.37
C GLU A 204 7.04 8.17 -15.52
N GLN A 205 7.36 8.66 -14.32
CA GLN A 205 8.15 7.91 -13.34
C GLN A 205 7.50 6.56 -12.96
N LEU A 206 6.18 6.48 -12.83
CA LEU A 206 5.47 5.21 -12.57
C LEU A 206 5.54 4.23 -13.75
N LEU A 207 5.65 4.70 -14.99
CA LEU A 207 5.91 3.83 -16.13
C LEU A 207 7.32 3.24 -16.06
N LEU A 208 8.31 4.05 -15.69
CA LEU A 208 9.69 3.58 -15.44
C LEU A 208 9.74 2.57 -14.29
N TRP A 209 8.99 2.81 -13.21
CA TRP A 209 8.86 1.88 -12.09
C TRP A 209 8.44 0.48 -12.53
N ARG A 210 7.41 0.37 -13.39
CA ARG A 210 6.99 -0.91 -13.98
C ARG A 210 8.08 -1.52 -14.85
N ASN A 211 8.73 -0.71 -15.70
CA ASN A 211 9.77 -1.20 -16.62
C ASN A 211 11.03 -1.67 -15.91
N MET A 212 11.27 -1.23 -14.68
CA MET A 212 12.36 -1.70 -13.83
C MET A 212 11.98 -2.91 -12.95
N GLY A 213 10.79 -3.48 -13.16
CA GLY A 213 10.31 -4.65 -12.41
C GLY A 213 9.85 -4.31 -11.00
N PHE A 214 9.35 -3.09 -10.78
CA PHE A 214 8.94 -2.59 -9.45
C PHE A 214 10.08 -2.55 -8.43
N ASP A 215 11.28 -2.23 -8.90
CA ASP A 215 12.43 -1.88 -8.08
C ASP A 215 13.34 -0.94 -8.88
N ALA A 216 13.67 0.22 -8.32
CA ALA A 216 14.52 1.22 -8.99
C ALA A 216 16.01 0.96 -8.78
N PHE A 217 16.37 0.07 -7.86
CA PHE A 217 17.74 -0.26 -7.49
C PHE A 217 18.05 -1.73 -7.85
N ASP A 218 19.33 -2.04 -8.01
CA ASP A 218 19.80 -3.42 -8.15
C ASP A 218 20.12 -4.06 -6.78
N SER A 219 20.59 -5.31 -6.79
CA SER A 219 20.93 -6.07 -5.58
C SER A 219 22.04 -5.43 -4.75
N GLU A 220 22.84 -4.54 -5.33
CA GLU A 220 23.92 -3.82 -4.66
C GLU A 220 23.44 -2.45 -4.12
N GLY A 221 22.17 -2.11 -4.35
CA GLY A 221 21.61 -0.81 -3.99
C GLY A 221 21.95 0.31 -4.97
N ASN A 222 22.50 0.01 -6.15
CA ASN A 222 22.80 1.02 -7.15
C ASN A 222 21.54 1.33 -7.98
N PRO A 223 21.31 2.61 -8.38
CA PRO A 223 20.21 2.96 -9.27
C PRO A 223 20.31 2.20 -10.60
N LYS A 224 19.24 1.54 -11.05
CA LYS A 224 19.21 0.84 -12.35
C LYS A 224 19.40 1.79 -13.52
N ALA A 225 19.79 1.25 -14.68
CA ALA A 225 20.13 2.04 -15.88
C ALA A 225 19.01 3.01 -16.32
N LEU A 226 17.74 2.60 -16.25
CA LEU A 226 16.61 3.47 -16.57
C LEU A 226 16.47 4.62 -15.57
N TYR A 227 16.67 4.36 -14.28
CA TYR A 227 16.62 5.40 -13.25
C TYR A 227 17.81 6.36 -13.40
N ARG A 228 19.03 5.87 -13.66
CA ARG A 228 20.20 6.72 -13.95
C ARG A 228 19.98 7.64 -15.14
N ARG A 229 19.40 7.11 -16.22
CA ARG A 229 19.05 7.90 -17.41
C ARG A 229 18.05 8.99 -17.07
N TRP A 230 16.98 8.63 -16.35
CA TRP A 230 15.98 9.59 -15.90
C TRP A 230 16.61 10.70 -15.05
N MET A 231 17.50 10.38 -14.10
CA MET A 231 18.18 11.39 -13.29
C MET A 231 18.99 12.40 -14.15
N ALA A 232 19.75 11.91 -15.13
CA ALA A 232 20.53 12.77 -16.03
C ALA A 232 19.66 13.66 -16.94
N GLU A 233 18.56 13.10 -17.47
CA GLU A 233 17.59 13.85 -18.27
C GLU A 233 16.87 14.89 -17.40
N ASN A 234 16.47 14.51 -16.19
CA ASN A 234 15.80 15.38 -15.23
C ASN A 234 16.70 16.54 -14.80
N GLU A 235 17.99 16.30 -14.56
CA GLU A 235 18.99 17.36 -14.30
C GLU A 235 19.05 18.37 -15.45
N THR A 236 19.08 17.88 -16.69
CA THR A 236 19.03 18.75 -17.87
C THR A 236 17.75 19.59 -17.94
N MET A 237 16.60 19.00 -17.60
CA MET A 237 15.32 19.72 -17.55
C MET A 237 15.27 20.75 -16.42
N MET A 238 15.88 20.45 -15.26
CA MET A 238 16.00 21.37 -14.13
C MET A 238 16.80 22.63 -14.52
N VAL A 239 17.86 22.48 -15.32
CA VAL A 239 18.63 23.62 -15.86
C VAL A 239 17.78 24.49 -16.79
N GLY A 240 16.86 23.89 -17.54
CA GLY A 240 15.87 24.62 -18.34
C GLY A 240 14.81 25.38 -17.52
N GLY A 241 14.79 25.24 -16.20
CA GLY A 241 14.09 26.12 -15.26
C GLY A 241 12.56 26.12 -15.40
N GLU A 242 11.97 27.32 -15.33
CA GLU A 242 10.51 27.53 -15.25
C GLU A 242 9.75 27.19 -16.53
N GLU A 243 10.40 27.17 -17.71
CA GLU A 243 9.72 26.86 -18.97
C GLU A 243 9.17 25.43 -18.98
N TRP A 244 10.01 24.45 -18.61
CA TRP A 244 9.62 23.05 -18.55
C TRP A 244 8.55 22.83 -17.50
N ARG A 245 8.75 23.36 -16.29
CA ARG A 245 7.76 23.28 -15.20
C ARG A 245 6.43 23.90 -15.63
N GLY A 246 6.46 25.03 -16.34
CA GLY A 246 5.29 25.70 -16.88
C GLY A 246 4.48 24.82 -17.82
N ARG A 247 5.13 24.13 -18.77
CA ARG A 247 4.47 23.21 -19.72
C ARG A 247 3.77 22.05 -18.99
N TYR A 248 4.47 21.40 -18.06
CA TYR A 248 3.90 20.31 -17.28
C TYR A 248 2.71 20.77 -16.41
N ARG A 249 2.84 21.91 -15.73
CA ARG A 249 1.76 22.47 -14.91
C ARG A 249 0.53 22.82 -15.73
N ALA A 250 0.71 23.44 -16.90
CA ALA A 250 -0.39 23.79 -17.79
C ALA A 250 -1.17 22.54 -18.25
N ARG A 251 -0.46 21.49 -18.68
CA ARG A 251 -1.07 20.22 -19.09
C ARG A 251 -1.79 19.53 -17.92
N GLY A 252 -1.16 19.47 -16.75
CA GLY A 252 -1.75 18.87 -15.55
C GLY A 252 -3.03 19.60 -15.10
N MET A 253 -3.04 20.93 -15.11
CA MET A 253 -4.25 21.70 -14.79
C MET A 253 -5.37 21.49 -15.81
N GLY A 254 -5.05 21.42 -17.10
CA GLY A 254 -6.03 21.13 -18.15
C GLY A 254 -6.69 19.76 -17.96
N GLU A 255 -5.89 18.73 -17.65
CA GLU A 255 -6.41 17.38 -17.40
C GLU A 255 -7.28 17.30 -16.14
N LEU A 256 -6.86 17.98 -15.06
CA LEU A 256 -7.65 18.07 -13.83
C LEU A 256 -8.98 18.79 -14.07
N ALA A 257 -8.96 19.92 -14.78
CA ALA A 257 -10.18 20.68 -15.11
C ALA A 257 -11.15 19.83 -15.92
N ALA A 258 -10.67 19.12 -16.95
CA ALA A 258 -11.48 18.20 -17.74
C ALA A 258 -12.07 17.07 -16.89
N ARG A 259 -11.29 16.51 -15.96
CA ARG A 259 -11.74 15.47 -15.01
C ARG A 259 -12.85 15.99 -14.10
N VAL A 260 -12.66 17.16 -13.49
CA VAL A 260 -13.67 17.79 -12.61
C VAL A 260 -14.94 18.10 -13.39
N GLY A 261 -14.81 18.58 -14.63
CA GLY A 261 -15.94 18.80 -15.55
C GLY A 261 -16.75 17.53 -15.78
N ARG A 262 -16.10 16.42 -16.15
CA ARG A 262 -16.78 15.11 -16.35
C ARG A 262 -17.50 14.63 -15.09
N LEU A 263 -16.82 14.64 -13.95
CA LEU A 263 -17.43 14.20 -12.67
C LEU A 263 -18.63 15.06 -12.24
N ARG A 264 -18.63 16.36 -12.61
CA ARG A 264 -19.80 17.23 -12.39
C ARG A 264 -20.94 16.87 -13.35
N GLY A 265 -20.65 16.59 -14.62
CA GLY A 265 -21.63 16.13 -15.61
C GLY A 265 -22.33 14.85 -15.18
N GLU A 266 -21.56 13.80 -14.85
CA GLU A 266 -22.07 12.50 -14.39
C GLU A 266 -22.99 12.63 -13.16
N ARG A 267 -22.66 13.55 -12.23
CA ARG A 267 -23.48 13.82 -11.04
C ARG A 267 -24.81 14.50 -11.38
N LEU A 268 -24.83 15.35 -12.40
CA LEU A 268 -26.05 16.03 -12.86
C LEU A 268 -26.95 15.07 -13.62
N GLU A 269 -26.38 14.24 -14.49
CA GLU A 269 -27.10 13.20 -15.26
C GLU A 269 -27.75 12.15 -14.34
N GLY A 270 -26.99 11.64 -13.35
CA GLY A 270 -27.53 10.70 -12.36
C GLY A 270 -28.62 11.28 -11.45
N ARG A 271 -28.71 12.62 -11.32
CA ARG A 271 -29.81 13.30 -10.61
C ARG A 271 -31.06 13.46 -11.49
N SER A 272 -30.90 13.62 -12.80
CA SER A 272 -32.05 13.68 -13.71
C SER A 272 -32.73 12.33 -13.91
N GLU A 273 -31.99 11.21 -13.91
CA GLU A 273 -32.57 9.87 -14.05
C GLU A 273 -33.29 9.38 -12.78
N GLY A 274 -32.89 9.88 -11.61
CA GLY A 274 -33.49 9.51 -10.32
C GLY A 274 -34.86 10.16 -10.00
N ASN A 275 -35.34 11.11 -10.81
CA ASN A 275 -36.55 11.91 -10.52
C ASN A 275 -37.74 11.58 -11.44
N GLY A 276 -37.68 10.47 -12.20
CA GLY A 276 -38.66 10.11 -13.23
C GLY A 276 -39.75 9.09 -12.85
N ASN A 277 -39.81 8.60 -11.61
CA ASN A 277 -40.76 7.54 -11.23
C ASN A 277 -41.64 7.92 -10.02
N SER A 278 -42.53 8.89 -10.21
CA SER A 278 -43.70 9.11 -9.33
C SER A 278 -44.88 9.75 -10.08
N MET A 279 -45.39 9.06 -11.10
CA MET A 279 -46.80 9.21 -11.51
C MET A 279 -47.55 7.93 -11.17
N GLY A 280 -47.89 7.80 -9.90
CA GLY A 280 -48.91 6.87 -9.42
C GLY A 280 -50.29 7.39 -9.84
N GLY A 281 -51.04 6.54 -10.55
CA GLY A 281 -52.35 6.85 -11.09
C GLY A 281 -53.36 7.28 -10.03
N PHE A 282 -54.12 8.31 -10.35
CA PHE A 282 -55.39 8.57 -9.68
C PHE A 282 -56.46 7.68 -10.31
N ASP A 283 -56.85 6.66 -9.55
CA ASP A 283 -58.08 5.89 -9.72
C ASP A 283 -59.27 6.82 -9.39
N SER A 284 -60.15 7.05 -10.36
CA SER A 284 -61.39 7.81 -10.17
C SER A 284 -62.55 6.82 -10.01
N GLY A 285 -62.85 6.48 -8.76
CA GLY A 285 -64.14 5.93 -8.36
C GLY A 285 -65.03 7.04 -7.81
N GLU A 286 -66.07 7.37 -8.56
CA GLU A 286 -67.48 7.62 -8.16
C GLU A 286 -68.26 8.26 -9.32
#